data_AF-A0A7S2E7V9-F1
#
_entry.id   AF-A0A7S2E7V9-F1
#
_cell.length_a   1.000
_cell.length_b   1.000
_cell.length_c   1.000
_cell.angle_alpha   90.00
_cell.angle_beta   90.00
_cell.angle_gamma   90.00
#
_symmetry.space_group_name_H-M   'P 1'
#
loop_
_entity.id
_entity.type
_entity.pdbx_description
1 polymer ?
#
loop_
_entity_poly.entity_id
_entity_poly.type
_entity_poly.pdbx_seq_one_letter_code
_entity_poly.pdbx_strand_id
1 'polypeptide(L)'
;ISREELGSFRFFDLDNDGFLSGDDIHSFFEKYGDVVITTTEVSNQIQVIMTYDIDKDGQLSPEEFAEMGPSLIYPTALALHILVQISTYPLGFAPLFCEIPILQPAAAPNADSCTTSNNCTAGYYFCNKVCKPCPTGTFNDEAGKDYCYKCPVGTYTNKEGQEECSQCPTGTSNFGGADDCGDCPAGRYERDSVCEMCEPGYYQNETRKTSCEPCSPGE
;
A
#
# COMPACT_ATOMS: atom_id res chain seq x y z
N ILE A 1 27.45 -2.73 1.22
CA ILE A 1 26.36 -2.11 1.99
C ILE A 1 26.74 -0.75 2.56
N SER A 2 25.91 0.25 2.30
CA SER A 2 25.93 1.57 2.95
C SER A 2 25.35 1.50 4.36
N ARG A 3 25.62 2.50 5.21
CA ARG A 3 25.13 2.52 6.60
C ARG A 3 23.60 2.58 6.69
N GLU A 4 22.96 3.14 5.66
CA GLU A 4 21.50 3.25 5.53
C GLU A 4 20.89 1.90 5.13
N GLU A 5 21.50 1.19 4.18
CA GLU A 5 21.11 -0.16 3.78
C GLU A 5 21.18 -1.16 4.95
N LEU A 6 22.25 -1.07 5.77
CA LEU A 6 22.39 -1.91 6.96
C LEU A 6 21.34 -1.58 8.04
N GLY A 7 20.92 -0.31 8.11
CA GLY A 7 19.87 0.14 9.03
C GLY A 7 18.51 -0.41 8.64
N SER A 8 18.18 -0.38 7.35
CA SER A 8 16.95 -0.98 6.83
C SER A 8 16.96 -2.50 6.92
N PHE A 9 18.08 -3.16 6.61
CA PHE A 9 18.21 -4.61 6.76
C PHE A 9 17.86 -5.06 8.20
N ARG A 10 18.46 -4.40 9.20
CA ARG A 10 18.19 -4.64 10.63
C ARG A 10 16.77 -4.30 11.07
N PHE A 11 16.05 -3.51 10.29
CA PHE A 11 14.65 -3.17 10.58
C PHE A 11 13.70 -4.29 10.13
N PHE A 12 14.04 -4.99 9.05
CA PHE A 12 13.28 -6.14 8.56
C PHE A 12 13.71 -7.46 9.20
N ASP A 13 14.96 -7.57 9.66
CA ASP A 13 15.50 -8.73 10.40
C ASP A 13 14.93 -8.73 11.83
N LEU A 14 13.83 -9.45 12.04
CA LEU A 14 13.06 -9.37 13.28
C LEU A 14 13.60 -10.33 14.34
N ASP A 15 14.15 -11.47 13.92
CA ASP A 15 14.75 -12.44 14.83
C ASP A 15 16.25 -12.19 15.10
N ASN A 16 16.87 -11.26 14.36
CA ASN A 16 18.26 -10.82 14.46
C ASN A 16 19.28 -11.93 14.16
N ASP A 17 18.92 -12.87 13.29
CA ASP A 17 19.81 -13.95 12.87
C ASP A 17 20.81 -13.51 11.78
N GLY A 18 20.63 -12.30 11.22
CA GLY A 18 21.48 -11.71 10.20
C GLY A 18 21.07 -12.03 8.78
N PHE A 19 19.89 -12.62 8.58
CA PHE A 19 19.28 -12.94 7.30
C PHE A 19 17.85 -12.38 7.26
N LEU A 20 17.28 -12.23 6.06
CA LEU A 20 15.84 -11.97 5.92
C LEU A 20 15.15 -13.21 5.37
N SER A 21 14.27 -13.79 6.18
CA SER A 21 13.49 -14.97 5.85
C SER A 21 12.05 -14.61 5.47
N GLY A 22 11.31 -15.60 4.94
CA GLY A 22 9.88 -15.42 4.66
C GLY A 22 9.06 -15.13 5.92
N ASP A 23 9.52 -15.62 7.07
CA ASP A 23 8.87 -15.42 8.37
C ASP A 23 9.07 -13.99 8.89
N ASP A 24 10.22 -13.37 8.62
CA ASP A 24 10.49 -11.95 8.91
C ASP A 24 9.57 -11.02 8.11
N ILE A 25 9.45 -11.31 6.81
CA ILE A 25 8.60 -10.54 5.90
C ILE A 25 7.13 -10.72 6.28
N HIS A 26 6.69 -11.95 6.56
CA HIS A 26 5.32 -12.22 7.00
C HIS A 26 5.01 -11.49 8.31
N SER A 27 5.89 -11.57 9.30
CA SER A 27 5.77 -10.89 10.59
C SER A 27 5.76 -9.36 10.43
N PHE A 28 6.51 -8.83 9.47
CA PHE A 28 6.47 -7.41 9.12
C PHE A 28 5.09 -7.00 8.59
N PHE A 29 4.49 -7.79 7.70
CA PHE A 29 3.15 -7.51 7.17
C PHE A 29 2.03 -7.73 8.18
N GLU A 30 2.14 -8.71 9.08
CA GLU A 30 1.18 -8.88 10.16
C GLU A 30 1.23 -7.72 11.17
N LYS A 31 2.42 -7.16 11.40
CA LYS A 31 2.63 -6.12 12.42
C LYS A 31 2.45 -4.69 11.90
N TYR A 32 2.73 -4.46 10.62
CA TYR A 32 2.77 -3.11 10.03
C TYR A 32 1.98 -2.98 8.72
N GLY A 33 1.42 -4.06 8.18
CA GLY A 33 0.58 -4.04 6.99
C GLY A 33 -0.91 -4.00 7.33
N ASP A 34 -1.70 -3.26 6.56
CA ASP A 34 -3.18 -3.31 6.58
C ASP A 34 -3.75 -4.56 5.87
N VAL A 35 -2.88 -5.41 5.31
CA VAL A 35 -3.25 -6.59 4.54
C VAL A 35 -2.80 -7.84 5.32
N VAL A 36 -3.76 -8.63 5.79
CA VAL A 36 -3.50 -9.95 6.39
C VAL A 36 -3.16 -10.93 5.26
N ILE A 37 -1.86 -11.17 5.08
CA ILE A 37 -1.34 -12.09 4.08
C ILE A 37 -1.47 -13.51 4.64
N THR A 38 -2.23 -14.38 3.98
CA THR A 38 -2.42 -15.77 4.41
C THR A 38 -1.13 -16.57 4.24
N THR A 39 -0.90 -17.61 5.05
CA THR A 39 0.30 -18.47 4.96
C THR A 39 0.52 -19.11 3.57
N THR A 40 -0.54 -19.20 2.75
CA THR A 40 -0.48 -19.65 1.35
C THR A 40 0.03 -18.55 0.40
N GLU A 41 -0.22 -17.28 0.69
CA GLU A 41 0.38 -16.12 0.00
C GLU A 41 1.82 -15.86 0.49
N VAL A 42 2.14 -16.22 1.73
CA VAL A 42 3.53 -16.27 2.26
C VAL A 42 4.38 -17.30 1.53
N SER A 43 3.80 -18.43 1.10
CA SER A 43 4.51 -19.38 0.23
C SER A 43 4.87 -18.78 -1.15
N ASN A 44 4.18 -17.71 -1.57
CA ASN A 44 4.54 -16.93 -2.77
C ASN A 44 5.47 -15.74 -2.46
N GLN A 45 5.56 -15.29 -1.19
CA GLN A 45 6.58 -14.31 -0.72
C GLN A 45 8.00 -14.88 -0.78
N ILE A 46 8.13 -16.21 -0.79
CA ILE A 46 9.37 -16.92 -1.11
C ILE A 46 9.91 -16.50 -2.49
N GLN A 47 9.08 -16.04 -3.45
CA GLN A 47 9.58 -15.58 -4.75
C GLN A 47 10.41 -14.30 -4.68
N VAL A 48 10.16 -13.41 -3.71
CA VAL A 48 10.93 -12.16 -3.57
C VAL A 48 12.34 -12.47 -3.05
N ILE A 49 12.42 -13.33 -2.03
CA ILE A 49 13.68 -13.91 -1.56
C ILE A 49 14.36 -14.60 -2.75
N MET A 50 13.70 -15.56 -3.41
CA MET A 50 14.26 -16.35 -4.51
C MET A 50 14.66 -15.55 -5.77
N THR A 51 14.20 -14.30 -5.93
CA THR A 51 14.58 -13.43 -7.06
C THR A 51 15.93 -12.76 -6.83
N TYR A 52 16.26 -12.46 -5.58
CA TYR A 52 17.48 -11.74 -5.18
C TYR A 52 18.44 -12.61 -4.36
N ASP A 53 18.00 -13.79 -3.94
CA ASP A 53 18.78 -14.89 -3.37
C ASP A 53 19.66 -15.50 -4.48
N ILE A 54 20.89 -15.01 -4.56
CA ILE A 54 21.86 -15.36 -5.59
C ILE A 54 22.48 -16.72 -5.28
N ASP A 55 22.68 -17.04 -4.00
CA ASP A 55 23.32 -18.27 -3.57
C ASP A 55 22.34 -19.45 -3.36
N LYS A 56 21.04 -19.17 -3.40
CA LYS A 56 19.90 -20.10 -3.34
C LYS A 56 19.78 -20.83 -2.01
N ASP A 57 20.18 -20.18 -0.93
CA ASP A 57 20.06 -20.74 0.42
C ASP A 57 18.63 -20.57 1.01
N GLY A 58 17.76 -19.84 0.30
CA GLY A 58 16.37 -19.61 0.68
C GLY A 58 16.18 -18.42 1.63
N GLN A 59 17.21 -17.60 1.80
CA GLN A 59 17.23 -16.40 2.64
C GLN A 59 17.90 -15.25 1.87
N LEU A 60 17.73 -14.01 2.35
CA LEU A 60 18.48 -12.86 1.80
C LEU A 60 19.57 -12.44 2.77
N SER A 61 20.82 -12.57 2.35
CA SER A 61 21.97 -11.98 3.03
C SER A 61 21.97 -10.45 2.90
N PRO A 62 22.72 -9.73 3.76
CA PRO A 62 22.90 -8.29 3.62
C PRO A 62 23.44 -7.93 2.22
N GLU A 63 24.41 -8.68 1.71
CA GLU A 63 25.00 -8.44 0.40
C GLU A 63 23.98 -8.54 -0.74
N GLU A 64 23.04 -9.49 -0.67
CA GLU A 64 21.97 -9.67 -1.65
C GLU A 64 20.88 -8.59 -1.53
N PHE A 65 20.56 -8.18 -0.30
CA PHE A 65 19.63 -7.08 -0.05
C PHE A 65 20.12 -5.76 -0.66
N ALA A 66 21.44 -5.54 -0.74
CA ALA A 66 22.01 -4.36 -1.38
C ALA A 66 21.78 -4.32 -2.90
N GLU A 67 21.63 -5.48 -3.54
CA GLU A 67 21.35 -5.60 -4.98
C GLU A 67 19.89 -5.23 -5.33
N MET A 68 19.00 -5.12 -4.33
CA MET A 68 17.62 -4.64 -4.50
C MET A 68 17.55 -3.12 -4.81
N GLY A 69 18.66 -2.40 -4.61
CA GLY A 69 18.82 -0.99 -4.95
C GLY A 69 18.15 -0.01 -3.98
N PRO A 70 18.53 1.28 -4.00
CA PRO A 70 18.20 2.26 -2.98
C PRO A 70 16.72 2.67 -2.93
N SER A 71 15.93 2.28 -3.92
CA SER A 71 14.50 2.55 -3.97
C SER A 71 13.66 1.56 -3.18
N LEU A 72 14.18 0.35 -2.87
CA LEU A 72 13.44 -0.74 -2.23
C LEU A 72 13.80 -0.94 -0.75
N ILE A 73 14.71 -0.13 -0.21
CA ILE A 73 15.14 -0.20 1.20
C ILE A 73 14.16 0.46 2.17
N TYR A 74 13.16 1.17 1.66
CA TYR A 74 12.12 1.80 2.46
C TYR A 74 10.96 0.82 2.69
N PRO A 75 10.42 0.70 3.91
CA PRO A 75 9.33 -0.22 4.23
C PRO A 75 8.11 -0.09 3.32
N THR A 76 7.78 1.13 2.93
CA THR A 76 6.67 1.42 2.02
C THR A 76 6.96 1.02 0.58
N ALA A 77 8.19 1.18 0.12
CA ALA A 77 8.59 0.82 -1.24
C ALA A 77 8.81 -0.69 -1.38
N LEU A 78 9.36 -1.34 -0.36
CA LEU A 78 9.47 -2.80 -0.28
C LEU A 78 8.08 -3.42 -0.24
N ALA A 79 7.19 -2.94 0.61
CA ALA A 79 5.81 -3.40 0.67
C ALA A 79 5.08 -3.23 -0.66
N LEU A 80 5.23 -2.08 -1.32
CA LEU A 80 4.63 -1.84 -2.64
C LEU A 80 5.21 -2.76 -3.70
N HIS A 81 6.53 -2.98 -3.70
CA HIS A 81 7.19 -3.86 -4.65
C HIS A 81 6.76 -5.32 -4.48
N ILE A 82 6.70 -5.79 -3.23
CA ILE A 82 6.23 -7.13 -2.87
C ILE A 82 4.78 -7.33 -3.33
N LEU A 83 3.89 -6.38 -3.05
CA LEU A 83 2.48 -6.43 -3.47
C LEU A 83 2.33 -6.44 -5.00
N VAL A 84 3.15 -5.68 -5.72
CA VAL A 84 3.20 -5.70 -7.19
C VAL A 84 3.63 -7.06 -7.70
N GLN A 85 4.70 -7.64 -7.15
CA GLN A 85 5.19 -8.96 -7.56
C GLN A 85 4.14 -10.07 -7.30
N ILE A 86 3.48 -10.06 -6.13
CA ILE A 86 2.41 -11.02 -5.79
C ILE A 86 1.24 -10.96 -6.79
N SER A 87 0.89 -9.76 -7.28
CA SER A 87 -0.18 -9.60 -8.28
C SER A 87 0.21 -10.06 -9.71
N THR A 88 1.52 -10.18 -9.99
CA THR A 88 2.03 -10.42 -11.35
C THR A 88 2.42 -11.86 -11.66
N TYR A 89 2.41 -12.80 -10.69
CA TYR A 89 2.69 -14.21 -10.96
C TYR A 89 1.42 -15.07 -11.04
N PRO A 90 1.31 -15.95 -12.06
CA PRO A 90 0.04 -16.33 -12.63
C PRO A 90 -0.48 -17.64 -12.02
N LEU A 91 -1.62 -17.58 -11.32
CA LEU A 91 -2.58 -18.67 -11.44
C LEU A 91 -3.26 -18.48 -12.79
N GLY A 92 -2.78 -19.21 -13.81
CA GLY A 92 -3.27 -19.09 -15.17
C GLY A 92 -4.79 -19.23 -15.28
N PHE A 93 -5.49 -18.11 -15.52
CA PHE A 93 -6.83 -18.05 -16.08
C PHE A 93 -7.05 -16.70 -16.79
N ALA A 94 -6.85 -16.72 -18.12
CA ALA A 94 -7.53 -15.95 -19.19
C ALA A 94 -7.71 -14.40 -19.10
N PRO A 95 -7.71 -13.72 -20.27
CA PRO A 95 -8.08 -12.30 -20.39
C PRO A 95 -9.60 -12.16 -20.23
N LEU A 96 -10.06 -12.10 -18.99
CA LEU A 96 -11.49 -11.94 -18.65
C LEU A 96 -11.71 -11.22 -17.31
N PHE A 97 -10.64 -10.88 -16.59
CA PHE A 97 -10.75 -10.20 -15.31
C PHE A 97 -10.77 -8.68 -15.49
N CYS A 98 -11.93 -8.10 -15.17
CA CYS A 98 -12.06 -6.67 -14.88
C CYS A 98 -11.40 -6.38 -13.54
N GLU A 99 -10.07 -6.43 -13.46
CA GLU A 99 -9.38 -5.73 -12.37
C GLU A 99 -9.59 -4.24 -12.62
N ILE A 100 -10.02 -3.48 -11.60
CA ILE A 100 -10.21 -2.03 -11.72
C ILE A 100 -8.86 -1.48 -12.19
N PRO A 101 -8.77 -0.82 -13.37
CA PRO A 101 -7.53 -0.20 -13.81
C PRO A 101 -7.29 1.01 -12.92
N ILE A 102 -6.75 0.82 -11.72
CA ILE A 102 -6.46 1.94 -10.85
C ILE A 102 -5.25 2.65 -11.44
N LEU A 103 -5.47 3.77 -12.14
CA LEU A 103 -4.38 4.60 -12.65
C LEU A 103 -3.57 5.18 -11.47
N GLN A 104 -2.43 4.57 -11.16
CA GLN A 104 -1.23 5.35 -10.90
C GLN A 104 -0.68 5.82 -12.27
N PRO A 105 -0.03 6.99 -12.37
CA PRO A 105 0.32 7.62 -13.64
C PRO A 105 1.39 6.81 -14.39
N ALA A 106 0.96 5.81 -15.15
CA ALA A 106 1.73 5.18 -16.20
C ALA A 106 0.74 4.72 -17.27
N ALA A 107 0.83 5.39 -18.43
CA ALA A 107 0.07 5.02 -19.61
C ALA A 107 0.35 3.56 -19.99
N ALA A 108 -0.68 2.71 -20.01
CA ALA A 108 -0.62 1.44 -20.72
C ALA A 108 -0.86 1.70 -22.22
N PRO A 109 0.03 1.25 -23.13
CA PRO A 109 -0.12 1.46 -24.56
C PRO A 109 -0.70 0.21 -25.22
N ASN A 110 -2.02 0.20 -25.48
CA ASN A 110 -2.69 -0.53 -26.58
C ASN A 110 -4.20 -0.69 -26.32
N ALA A 111 -4.96 0.37 -26.58
CA ALA A 111 -6.39 0.27 -26.80
C ALA A 111 -6.64 -0.45 -28.14
N ASP A 112 -6.86 -1.76 -28.08
CA ASP A 112 -7.42 -2.48 -29.23
C ASP A 112 -8.84 -1.98 -29.49
N SER A 113 -9.02 -1.54 -30.73
CA SER A 113 -10.22 -0.94 -31.29
C SER A 113 -11.45 -1.86 -31.14
N CYS A 114 -12.29 -1.58 -30.14
CA CYS A 114 -13.72 -1.86 -30.18
C CYS A 114 -14.48 -0.57 -29.88
N THR A 115 -14.95 0.09 -30.94
CA THR A 115 -15.94 1.18 -30.91
C THR A 115 -17.21 0.69 -30.22
N THR A 116 -17.24 0.78 -28.90
CA THR A 116 -18.42 0.61 -28.06
C THR A 116 -18.61 1.95 -27.36
N SER A 117 -19.77 2.58 -27.56
CA SER A 117 -20.08 3.88 -26.95
C SER A 117 -20.05 3.72 -25.42
N ASN A 118 -19.00 4.21 -24.78
CA ASN A 118 -18.92 4.24 -23.33
C ASN A 118 -19.87 5.32 -22.80
N ASN A 119 -21.05 4.89 -22.35
CA ASN A 119 -22.10 5.76 -21.81
C ASN A 119 -22.24 5.59 -20.28
N CYS A 120 -21.22 5.09 -19.58
CA CYS A 120 -21.28 5.00 -18.12
C CYS A 120 -21.31 6.40 -17.51
N THR A 121 -22.14 6.60 -16.49
CA THR A 121 -22.19 7.86 -15.75
C THR A 121 -21.03 7.95 -14.76
N ALA A 122 -20.84 9.13 -14.15
CA ALA A 122 -19.98 9.27 -12.98
C ALA A 122 -20.36 8.21 -11.92
N GLY A 123 -19.37 7.79 -11.15
CA GLY A 123 -19.45 6.68 -10.19
C GLY A 123 -19.31 5.30 -10.84
N TYR A 124 -19.28 5.17 -12.17
CA TYR A 124 -19.19 3.90 -12.87
C TYR A 124 -18.02 3.86 -13.85
N TYR A 125 -17.46 2.67 -14.06
CA TYR A 125 -16.45 2.40 -15.09
C TYR A 125 -16.94 1.35 -16.08
N PHE A 126 -16.53 1.48 -17.33
CA PHE A 126 -16.87 0.55 -18.39
C PHE A 126 -15.91 -0.63 -18.45
N CYS A 127 -16.43 -1.85 -18.24
CA CYS A 127 -15.66 -3.07 -18.41
C CYS A 127 -16.49 -4.16 -19.07
N ASN A 128 -15.94 -4.84 -20.08
CA ASN A 128 -16.62 -5.92 -20.81
C ASN A 128 -18.02 -5.55 -21.32
N LYS A 129 -18.17 -4.32 -21.83
CA LYS A 129 -19.45 -3.77 -22.34
C LYS A 129 -20.53 -3.54 -21.28
N VAL A 130 -20.15 -3.50 -20.00
CA VAL A 130 -21.05 -3.25 -18.86
C VAL A 130 -20.49 -2.11 -18.02
N CYS A 131 -21.38 -1.24 -17.54
CA CYS A 131 -21.03 -0.24 -16.53
C CYS A 131 -21.04 -0.89 -15.15
N LYS A 132 -19.89 -0.87 -14.48
CA LYS A 132 -19.72 -1.36 -13.12
C LYS A 132 -19.52 -0.18 -12.18
N PRO A 133 -20.10 -0.19 -10.97
CA PRO A 133 -19.84 0.89 -10.02
C PRO A 133 -18.37 0.86 -9.59
N CYS A 134 -17.81 2.03 -9.30
CA CYS A 134 -16.49 2.11 -8.70
C CYS A 134 -16.51 1.43 -7.33
N PRO A 135 -15.59 0.51 -7.02
CA PRO A 135 -15.51 -0.11 -5.71
C PRO A 135 -15.17 0.91 -4.62
N THR A 136 -15.34 0.51 -3.37
CA THR A 136 -14.89 1.30 -2.21
C THR A 136 -13.40 1.63 -2.30
N GLY A 137 -13.01 2.76 -1.73
CA GLY A 137 -11.67 3.35 -1.89
C GLY A 137 -11.38 3.94 -3.27
N THR A 138 -12.34 3.93 -4.19
CA THR A 138 -12.20 4.56 -5.51
C THR A 138 -13.40 5.44 -5.85
N PHE A 139 -13.23 6.29 -6.86
CA PHE A 139 -14.27 7.18 -7.38
C PHE A 139 -14.14 7.39 -8.89
N ASN A 140 -15.21 7.89 -9.51
CA ASN A 140 -15.14 8.42 -10.87
C ASN A 140 -16.05 9.65 -10.97
N ASP A 141 -15.48 10.81 -11.25
CA ASP A 141 -16.17 12.10 -11.35
C ASP A 141 -16.67 12.40 -12.77
N GLU A 142 -16.33 11.58 -13.77
CA GLU A 142 -16.64 11.82 -15.18
C GLU A 142 -17.39 10.66 -15.84
N ALA A 143 -18.31 10.97 -16.74
CA ALA A 143 -18.95 9.95 -17.58
C ALA A 143 -17.97 9.39 -18.63
N GLY A 144 -18.21 8.17 -19.08
CA GLY A 144 -17.48 7.58 -20.21
C GLY A 144 -16.07 7.10 -19.87
N LYS A 145 -15.76 6.85 -18.60
CA LYS A 145 -14.50 6.22 -18.17
C LYS A 145 -14.59 4.70 -18.17
N ASP A 146 -13.47 4.06 -18.41
CA ASP A 146 -13.24 2.62 -18.31
C ASP A 146 -12.46 2.24 -17.05
N TYR A 147 -12.22 3.22 -16.16
CA TYR A 147 -11.55 3.03 -14.87
C TYR A 147 -12.12 3.93 -13.76
N CYS A 148 -11.68 3.67 -12.52
CA CYS A 148 -11.95 4.49 -11.34
C CYS A 148 -10.62 4.99 -10.74
N TYR A 149 -10.62 6.22 -10.24
CA TYR A 149 -9.50 6.82 -9.54
C TYR A 149 -9.44 6.34 -8.09
N LYS A 150 -8.24 6.05 -7.59
CA LYS A 150 -8.04 5.83 -6.14
C LYS A 150 -8.35 7.11 -5.38
N CYS A 151 -8.96 6.98 -4.21
CA CYS A 151 -9.07 8.11 -3.29
C CYS A 151 -7.68 8.61 -2.89
N PRO A 152 -7.42 9.94 -2.90
CA PRO A 152 -6.15 10.48 -2.42
C PRO A 152 -5.97 10.21 -0.91
N VAL A 153 -4.72 10.33 -0.44
CA VAL A 153 -4.35 10.25 0.97
C VAL A 153 -5.26 11.14 1.81
N GLY A 154 -5.73 10.62 2.94
CA GLY A 154 -6.62 11.37 3.82
C GLY A 154 -8.07 11.41 3.37
N THR A 155 -8.44 10.62 2.35
CA THR A 155 -9.81 10.53 1.86
C THR A 155 -10.24 9.08 1.61
N TYR A 156 -11.54 8.83 1.61
CA TYR A 156 -12.10 7.48 1.51
C TYR A 156 -13.46 7.46 0.81
N THR A 157 -13.85 6.28 0.34
CA THR A 157 -15.23 5.98 -0.08
C THR A 157 -15.68 4.66 0.51
N ASN A 158 -16.68 4.68 1.37
CA ASN A 158 -17.18 3.49 2.06
C ASN A 158 -18.35 2.79 1.34
N LYS A 159 -18.71 3.28 0.16
CA LYS A 159 -19.76 2.71 -0.70
C LYS A 159 -19.25 2.59 -2.12
N GLU A 160 -19.81 1.66 -2.87
CA GLU A 160 -19.57 1.60 -4.31
C GLU A 160 -20.27 2.77 -5.03
N GLY A 161 -19.83 3.04 -6.25
CA GLY A 161 -20.52 3.97 -7.14
C GLY A 161 -20.29 5.45 -6.81
N GLN A 162 -19.22 5.78 -6.09
CA GLN A 162 -18.98 7.16 -5.64
C GLN A 162 -18.37 8.02 -6.74
N GLU A 163 -18.82 9.26 -6.79
CA GLU A 163 -18.34 10.29 -7.72
C GLU A 163 -17.20 11.12 -7.12
N GLU A 164 -17.00 11.05 -5.81
CA GLU A 164 -16.00 11.81 -5.06
C GLU A 164 -15.57 11.05 -3.80
N CYS A 165 -14.43 11.42 -3.22
CA CYS A 165 -13.95 10.88 -1.95
C CYS A 165 -14.26 11.81 -0.78
N SER A 166 -14.67 11.22 0.34
CA SER A 166 -14.92 11.93 1.60
C SER A 166 -13.61 12.14 2.36
N GLN A 167 -13.45 13.30 2.99
CA GLN A 167 -12.30 13.58 3.86
C GLN A 167 -12.34 12.71 5.12
N CYS A 168 -11.17 12.26 5.57
CA CYS A 168 -11.05 11.55 6.83
C CYS A 168 -11.51 12.44 8.01
N PRO A 169 -12.22 11.87 9.01
CA PRO A 169 -12.51 12.58 10.24
C PRO A 169 -11.25 13.10 10.93
N THR A 170 -11.38 14.22 11.65
CA THR A 170 -10.28 14.78 12.45
C THR A 170 -9.69 13.75 13.41
N GLY A 171 -8.36 13.70 13.49
CA GLY A 171 -7.65 12.70 14.29
C GLY A 171 -7.52 11.33 13.62
N THR A 172 -7.92 11.18 12.36
CA THR A 172 -7.80 9.93 11.59
C THR A 172 -7.05 10.18 10.28
N SER A 173 -6.47 9.13 9.70
CA SER A 173 -5.82 9.19 8.39
C SER A 173 -5.89 7.85 7.65
N ASN A 174 -5.51 7.86 6.39
CA ASN A 174 -5.25 6.67 5.60
C ASN A 174 -4.19 6.98 4.55
N PHE A 175 -3.69 5.95 3.85
CA PHE A 175 -2.69 6.11 2.78
C PHE A 175 -3.32 6.27 1.38
N GLY A 176 -4.60 6.62 1.31
CA GLY A 176 -5.37 6.69 0.06
C GLY A 176 -5.84 5.32 -0.43
N GLY A 177 -6.82 5.31 -1.32
CA GLY A 177 -7.42 4.09 -1.83
C GLY A 177 -8.19 3.27 -0.80
N ALA A 178 -8.53 3.87 0.35
CA ALA A 178 -9.14 3.18 1.48
C ALA A 178 -10.66 3.40 1.52
N ASP A 179 -11.37 2.44 2.11
CA ASP A 179 -12.81 2.49 2.35
C ASP A 179 -13.17 3.01 3.74
N ASP A 180 -12.17 3.26 4.57
CA ASP A 180 -12.29 3.85 5.90
C ASP A 180 -11.03 4.67 6.26
N CYS A 181 -11.06 5.32 7.42
CA CYS A 181 -9.93 6.05 7.99
C CYS A 181 -9.55 5.49 9.36
N GLY A 182 -8.27 5.19 9.53
CA GLY A 182 -7.71 4.70 10.79
C GLY A 182 -7.40 5.82 11.77
N ASP A 183 -7.58 5.57 13.06
CA ASP A 183 -7.24 6.52 14.12
C ASP A 183 -5.73 6.80 14.15
N CYS A 184 -5.34 8.06 14.36
CA CYS A 184 -3.96 8.35 14.72
C CYS A 184 -3.67 7.74 16.11
N PRO A 185 -2.69 6.83 16.21
CA PRO A 185 -2.38 6.16 17.46
C PRO A 185 -1.67 7.10 18.44
N ALA A 186 -1.59 6.68 19.71
CA ALA A 186 -0.77 7.38 20.70
C ALA A 186 0.68 7.55 20.21
N GLY A 187 1.29 8.67 20.57
CA GLY A 187 2.59 9.14 20.07
C GLY A 187 2.49 9.89 18.73
N ARG A 188 1.31 9.95 18.12
CA ARG A 188 1.05 10.67 16.88
C ARG A 188 -0.14 11.62 16.99
N TYR A 189 -0.19 12.58 16.07
CA TYR A 189 -1.31 13.49 15.90
C TYR A 189 -1.61 13.69 14.41
N GLU A 190 -2.87 13.95 14.10
CA GLU A 190 -3.32 14.27 12.75
C GLU A 190 -2.95 15.70 12.39
N ARG A 191 -2.28 15.85 11.27
CA ARG A 191 -2.03 17.12 10.59
C ARG A 191 -2.12 16.89 9.10
N ASP A 192 -2.93 17.71 8.41
CA ASP A 192 -3.11 17.63 6.96
C ASP A 192 -3.51 16.22 6.50
N SER A 193 -4.38 15.54 7.27
CA SER A 193 -4.84 14.17 7.03
C SER A 193 -3.74 13.09 7.06
N VAL A 194 -2.63 13.35 7.75
CA VAL A 194 -1.52 12.42 7.98
C VAL A 194 -1.24 12.32 9.49
N CYS A 195 -0.98 11.11 9.99
CA CYS A 195 -0.57 10.90 11.39
C CYS A 195 0.93 11.15 11.57
N GLU A 196 1.26 12.35 12.03
CA GLU A 196 2.63 12.76 12.31
C GLU A 196 3.06 12.39 13.71
N MET A 197 4.34 12.10 13.89
CA MET A 197 4.90 11.78 15.20
C MET A 197 5.12 13.04 16.01
N CYS A 198 4.94 12.96 17.33
CA CYS A 198 5.31 14.07 18.21
C CYS A 198 6.81 14.36 18.11
N GLU A 199 7.16 15.64 18.04
CA GLU A 199 8.55 16.08 18.07
C GLU A 199 9.18 15.83 19.45
N PRO A 200 10.51 15.69 19.55
CA PRO A 200 11.19 15.56 20.83
C PRO A 200 10.83 16.70 21.80
N GLY A 201 10.49 16.35 23.03
CA GLY A 201 9.97 17.30 24.04
C GLY A 201 8.45 17.46 24.01
N TYR A 202 7.74 16.73 23.15
CA TYR A 202 6.29 16.61 23.14
C TYR A 202 5.86 15.13 23.17
N TYR A 203 4.66 14.87 23.68
CA TYR A 203 4.06 13.55 23.75
C TYR A 203 2.56 13.58 23.44
N GLN A 204 2.00 12.42 23.12
CA GLN A 204 0.56 12.24 22.98
C GLN A 204 0.19 10.84 23.47
N ASN A 205 -0.67 10.73 24.47
CA ASN A 205 -1.02 9.46 25.11
C ASN A 205 -2.39 8.91 24.67
N GLU A 206 -3.20 9.73 23.98
CA GLU A 206 -4.51 9.35 23.49
C GLU A 206 -4.51 9.17 21.97
N THR A 207 -5.46 8.38 21.45
CA THR A 207 -5.70 8.28 20.02
C THR A 207 -6.57 9.44 19.52
N ARG A 208 -6.62 9.66 18.20
CA ARG A 208 -7.46 10.69 17.55
C ARG A 208 -7.14 12.13 17.96
N LYS A 209 -5.87 12.45 18.09
CA LYS A 209 -5.43 13.80 18.49
C LYS A 209 -4.90 14.58 17.30
N THR A 210 -4.96 15.90 17.40
CA THR A 210 -4.51 16.86 16.36
C THR A 210 -3.35 17.72 16.85
N SER A 211 -2.83 17.42 18.03
CA SER A 211 -1.68 18.12 18.62
C SER A 211 -1.00 17.23 19.66
N CYS A 212 0.28 17.48 19.88
CA CYS A 212 1.02 16.91 21.00
C CYS A 212 1.10 17.88 22.19
N GLU A 213 1.25 17.33 23.37
CA GLU A 213 1.41 18.07 24.63
C GLU A 213 2.91 18.17 24.98
N PRO A 214 3.40 19.29 25.52
CA PRO A 214 4.80 19.43 25.90
C PRO A 214 5.14 18.54 27.12
N CYS A 215 6.30 17.90 27.10
CA CYS A 215 6.84 17.18 28.25
C CYS A 215 7.16 18.13 29.40
N SER A 216 7.04 17.65 30.63
CA SER A 216 7.51 18.40 31.80
C SER A 216 9.04 18.47 31.81
N PRO A 217 9.67 19.57 32.29
CA PRO A 217 11.12 19.66 32.35
C PRO A 217 11.72 18.51 33.19
N GLY A 218 12.54 17.66 32.56
CA GLY A 218 13.29 16.60 33.24
C GLY A 218 12.81 15.16 32.99
N GLU A 219 11.85 14.95 32.09
CA GLU A 219 11.37 13.63 31.63
C GLU A 219 11.78 13.32 30.19
#